data_AF-A0A9X0WDN1-F1
#
_entry.id   AF-A0A9X0WDN1-F1
#
_cell.length_a   1.000
_cell.length_b   1.000
_cell.length_c   1.000
_cell.angle_alpha   90.00
_cell.angle_beta   90.00
_cell.angle_gamma   90.00
#
_symmetry.space_group_name_H-M   'P 1'
#
loop_
_entity.id
_entity.type
_entity.pdbx_description
1 polymer ?
#
loop_
_entity_poly.entity_id
_entity_poly.type
_entity_poly.pdbx_seq_one_letter_code
_entity_poly.pdbx_strand_id
1 'polypeptide(L)'
;MKTHCVADAFLVETTQGSAVAWVEAFWCKEQTGPVARIAYARPQQTGSTERWVDHDPRYGPRCLAYQRPFIIERLSQASPAWRDYKAWQHWRAAQGSACGRRAAWQRIEQELGDGIVQRLT
;
A
#
# COMPACT_ATOMS: atom_id res chain seq x y z
N MET A 1 -22.02 2.99 7.00
CA MET A 1 -21.18 3.35 5.84
C MET A 1 -19.89 2.57 5.93
N LYS A 2 -19.54 1.77 4.91
CA LYS A 2 -18.19 1.17 4.84
C LYS A 2 -17.24 2.30 4.43
N THR A 3 -16.36 2.72 5.34
CA THR A 3 -15.31 3.69 5.01
C THR A 3 -14.32 2.97 4.10
N HIS A 4 -14.35 3.28 2.81
CA HIS A 4 -13.38 2.77 1.86
C HIS A 4 -12.17 3.71 1.90
N CYS A 5 -11.02 3.20 2.35
CA CYS A 5 -9.77 3.95 2.37
C CYS A 5 -8.91 3.53 1.18
N VAL A 6 -8.25 4.51 0.53
CA VAL A 6 -7.33 4.29 -0.58
C VAL A 6 -5.93 4.73 -0.14
N ALA A 7 -4.92 3.94 -0.49
CA ALA A 7 -3.52 4.16 -0.16
C ALA A 7 -2.62 4.01 -1.40
N ASP A 8 -1.49 4.73 -1.42
CA ASP A 8 -0.40 4.42 -2.34
C ASP A 8 0.33 3.18 -1.82
N ALA A 9 0.29 2.09 -2.59
CA ALA A 9 0.99 0.84 -2.29
C ALA A 9 2.10 0.56 -3.33
N PHE A 10 3.11 -0.17 -2.87
CA PHE A 10 4.34 -0.50 -3.58
C PHE A 10 4.72 -1.95 -3.31
N LEU A 11 5.14 -2.66 -4.36
CA LEU A 11 5.77 -3.97 -4.21
C LEU A 11 7.25 -3.76 -3.90
N VAL A 12 7.74 -4.43 -2.85
CA VAL A 12 9.12 -4.30 -2.39
C VAL A 12 9.71 -5.69 -2.13
N GLU A 13 11.02 -5.79 -2.27
CA GLU A 13 11.80 -6.93 -1.80
C GLU A 13 12.44 -6.58 -0.46
N THR A 14 12.36 -7.50 0.51
CA THR A 14 12.95 -7.35 1.85
C THR A 14 13.91 -8.50 2.10
N THR A 15 14.69 -8.44 3.19
CA THR A 15 15.52 -9.58 3.61
C THR A 15 14.71 -10.83 3.99
N GLN A 16 13.40 -10.69 4.19
CA GLN A 16 12.46 -11.77 4.54
C GLN A 16 11.66 -12.26 3.31
N GLY A 17 11.94 -11.74 2.12
CA GLY A 17 11.21 -12.01 0.88
C GLY A 17 10.35 -10.83 0.42
N SER A 18 9.48 -11.08 -0.56
CA SER A 18 8.61 -10.05 -1.13
C SER A 18 7.57 -9.53 -0.12
N ALA A 19 7.28 -8.25 -0.21
CA ALA A 19 6.33 -7.57 0.65
C ALA A 19 5.57 -6.46 -0.09
N VAL A 20 4.51 -5.97 0.55
CA VAL A 20 3.79 -4.77 0.13
C VAL A 20 3.97 -3.70 1.18
N ALA A 21 4.53 -2.57 0.76
CA ALA A 21 4.62 -1.37 1.58
C ALA A 21 3.59 -0.34 1.10
N TRP A 22 2.95 0.36 2.03
CA TRP A 22 2.01 1.44 1.70
C TRP A 22 2.09 2.59 2.70
N VAL A 23 1.58 3.75 2.29
CA VAL A 23 1.35 4.88 3.18
C VAL A 23 -0.14 5.05 3.44
N GLU A 24 -0.51 5.33 4.69
CA GLU A 24 -1.91 5.51 5.09
C GLU A 24 -2.62 6.61 4.26
N ALA A 25 -3.94 6.51 4.13
CA ALA A 25 -4.71 7.57 3.50
C ALA A 25 -4.44 8.92 4.19
N PHE A 26 -4.33 9.98 3.39
CA PHE A 26 -4.09 11.34 3.88
C PHE A 26 -2.77 11.54 4.66
N TRP A 27 -1.78 10.66 4.49
CA TRP A 27 -0.45 10.72 5.13
C TRP A 27 0.27 12.08 5.00
N CYS A 28 -0.04 12.84 3.94
CA CYS A 28 0.59 14.12 3.65
C CYS A 28 -0.06 15.32 4.36
N LYS A 29 -1.19 15.13 5.06
CA LYS A 29 -1.72 16.11 6.00
C LYS A 29 -1.26 15.70 7.39
N GLU A 30 -0.68 16.64 8.13
CA GLU A 30 -0.10 16.48 9.48
C GLU A 30 -0.57 15.20 10.19
N GLN A 31 0.34 14.24 10.36
CA GLN A 31 0.06 13.01 11.07
C GLN A 31 0.93 12.93 12.32
N THR A 32 0.30 12.61 13.43
CA THR A 32 0.96 12.28 14.69
C THR A 32 1.35 10.80 14.68
N GLY A 33 2.45 10.46 14.01
CA GLY A 33 3.06 9.13 14.10
C GLY A 33 3.51 8.53 12.77
N PRO A 34 3.93 7.25 12.77
CA PRO A 34 4.33 6.51 11.58
C PRO A 34 3.12 6.21 10.69
N VAL A 35 3.26 6.54 9.41
CA VAL A 35 2.23 6.41 8.37
C VAL A 35 2.58 5.35 7.33
N ALA A 36 3.83 4.89 7.30
CA ALA A 36 4.24 3.79 6.44
C ALA A 36 3.94 2.45 7.12
N ARG A 37 3.46 1.50 6.33
CA ARG A 37 3.10 0.16 6.77
C ARG A 37 3.71 -0.86 5.82
N ILE A 38 3.99 -2.05 6.33
CA ILE A 38 4.50 -3.17 5.54
C ILE A 38 3.82 -4.48 5.94
N ALA A 39 3.38 -5.22 4.94
CA ALA A 39 2.91 -6.59 5.08
C ALA A 39 3.78 -7.49 4.21
N TYR A 40 4.37 -8.50 4.83
CA TYR A 40 5.10 -9.53 4.10
C TYR A 40 4.06 -10.41 3.44
N ALA A 41 4.17 -10.53 2.12
CA ALA A 41 3.26 -11.32 1.32
C ALA A 41 4.02 -12.54 0.80
N ARG A 42 3.53 -13.76 1.04
CA ARG A 42 3.94 -14.89 0.19
C ARG A 42 3.04 -14.88 -1.03
N PRO A 43 3.55 -14.49 -2.21
CA PRO A 43 2.73 -14.45 -3.41
C PRO A 43 2.28 -15.88 -3.73
N GLN A 44 1.00 -16.17 -3.60
CA GLN A 44 0.42 -17.35 -4.23
C GLN A 44 -0.22 -16.90 -5.52
N GLN A 45 0.38 -17.31 -6.64
CA GLN A 45 -0.13 -17.01 -7.97
C GLN A 45 -1.43 -17.81 -8.18
N THR A 46 -2.57 -17.24 -7.82
CA THR A 46 -3.88 -17.84 -8.09
C THR A 46 -4.35 -17.41 -9.48
N GLY A 47 -3.95 -18.16 -10.50
CA GLY A 47 -4.55 -18.14 -11.84
C GLY A 47 -4.32 -16.91 -12.72
N SER A 48 -4.07 -15.71 -12.16
CA SER A 48 -3.69 -14.51 -12.93
C SER A 48 -2.47 -13.84 -12.31
N THR A 49 -1.62 -13.24 -13.15
CA THR A 49 -0.47 -12.42 -12.75
C THR A 49 -0.87 -11.13 -12.03
N GLU A 50 -2.16 -10.82 -12.00
CA GLU A 50 -2.73 -9.54 -11.56
C GLU A 50 -3.39 -9.61 -10.19
N ARG A 51 -3.43 -10.80 -9.56
CA ARG A 51 -4.06 -11.01 -8.25
C ARG A 51 -3.13 -11.77 -7.31
N TRP A 52 -2.89 -11.17 -6.15
CA TRP A 52 -2.00 -11.68 -5.12
C TRP A 52 -2.87 -11.85 -3.87
N VAL A 53 -3.08 -13.10 -3.47
CA VAL A 53 -3.81 -13.42 -2.26
C VAL A 53 -2.82 -13.93 -1.24
N ASP A 54 -2.70 -13.23 -0.12
CA ASP A 54 -1.99 -13.77 1.03
C ASP A 54 -2.98 -14.35 2.04
N HIS A 55 -2.89 -15.68 2.19
CA HIS A 55 -3.69 -16.45 3.13
C HIS A 55 -3.07 -16.49 4.54
N ASP A 56 -1.78 -16.18 4.68
CA ASP A 56 -1.06 -16.11 5.96
C ASP A 56 -0.17 -14.84 6.05
N PRO A 57 -0.78 -13.64 6.01
CA PRO A 57 -0.02 -12.40 6.04
C PRO A 57 0.74 -12.27 7.36
N ARG A 58 2.05 -12.08 7.23
CA ARG A 58 2.94 -11.74 8.34
C ARG A 58 3.08 -10.23 8.39
N TYR A 59 2.87 -9.70 9.59
CA TYR A 59 2.82 -8.27 9.82
C TYR A 59 4.13 -7.82 10.47
N GLY A 60 4.78 -6.82 9.87
CA GLY A 60 5.92 -6.16 10.49
C GLY A 60 5.51 -5.39 11.77
N PRO A 61 6.47 -5.00 12.62
CA PRO A 61 6.18 -4.09 13.72
C PRO A 61 5.47 -2.84 13.16
N ARG A 62 4.36 -2.44 13.79
CA ARG A 62 3.51 -1.28 13.41
C ARG A 62 2.55 -1.50 12.23
N CYS A 63 2.30 -2.73 11.78
CA CYS A 63 1.19 -2.98 10.86
C CYS A 63 -0.15 -3.03 11.62
N LEU A 64 -1.13 -2.25 11.19
CA LEU A 64 -2.53 -2.47 11.56
C LEU A 64 -3.07 -3.57 10.62
N ALA A 65 -3.54 -4.69 11.18
CA ALA A 65 -4.09 -5.79 10.40
C ALA A 65 -5.42 -5.36 9.77
N TYR A 66 -5.39 -4.92 8.51
CA TYR A 66 -6.56 -4.24 7.91
C TYR A 66 -7.71 -5.17 7.53
N GLN A 67 -7.47 -6.48 7.35
CA GLN A 67 -8.46 -7.58 7.36
C GLN A 67 -7.78 -8.84 6.82
N ARG A 68 -8.21 -10.03 7.28
CA ARG A 68 -7.86 -11.32 6.68
C ARG A 68 -9.09 -11.84 5.91
N PRO A 69 -8.94 -12.35 4.67
CA PRO A 69 -7.71 -12.43 3.86
C PRO A 69 -7.25 -11.05 3.34
N PHE A 70 -5.93 -10.87 3.16
CA PHE A 70 -5.38 -9.68 2.51
C PHE A 70 -5.30 -9.94 1.00
N ILE A 71 -6.13 -9.22 0.23
CA ILE A 71 -6.22 -9.37 -1.22
C ILE A 71 -5.62 -8.12 -1.86
N ILE A 72 -4.58 -8.31 -2.66
CA ILE A 72 -4.03 -7.27 -3.53
C ILE A 72 -4.40 -7.65 -4.95
N GLU A 73 -5.03 -6.74 -5.66
CA GLU A 73 -5.38 -6.92 -7.07
C GLU A 73 -4.99 -5.69 -7.86
N ARG A 74 -4.62 -5.89 -9.13
CA ARG A 74 -4.44 -4.77 -10.04
C ARG A 74 -5.78 -4.05 -10.18
N LEU A 75 -5.76 -2.78 -9.83
CA LEU A 75 -6.93 -1.94 -9.97
C LEU A 75 -7.24 -1.73 -11.47
N SER A 76 -8.43 -2.14 -11.89
CA SER A 76 -8.95 -1.94 -13.24
C SER A 76 -10.20 -1.04 -13.22
N GLN A 77 -10.64 -0.56 -14.39
CA GLN A 77 -11.89 0.20 -14.49
C GLN A 77 -13.14 -0.61 -14.07
N ALA A 78 -13.06 -1.94 -14.18
CA ALA A 78 -14.12 -2.85 -13.77
C ALA A 78 -14.09 -3.18 -12.26
N SER A 79 -13.01 -2.83 -11.56
CA SER A 79 -12.86 -3.13 -10.13
C SER A 79 -13.88 -2.32 -9.31
N PRO A 80 -14.55 -2.92 -8.31
CA PRO A 80 -15.49 -2.20 -7.43
C PRO A 80 -14.87 -0.97 -6.73
N ALA A 81 -13.55 -1.01 -6.48
CA ALA A 81 -12.79 0.08 -5.86
C ALA A 81 -12.40 1.22 -6.83
N TRP A 82 -12.72 1.12 -8.13
CA TRP A 82 -12.31 2.11 -9.14
C TRP A 82 -12.83 3.52 -8.84
N ARG A 83 -14.09 3.61 -8.41
CA ARG A 83 -14.72 4.90 -8.05
C ARG A 83 -14.00 5.57 -6.89
N ASP A 84 -13.68 4.80 -5.85
CA ASP A 84 -13.03 5.31 -4.64
C ASP A 84 -11.59 5.74 -4.97
N TYR A 85 -10.88 4.96 -5.79
CA TYR A 85 -9.59 5.37 -6.35
C TYR A 85 -9.66 6.70 -7.11
N LYS A 86 -10.65 6.86 -7.99
CA LYS A 86 -10.82 8.12 -8.76
C LYS A 86 -11.09 9.29 -7.83
N ALA A 87 -11.95 9.14 -6.81
CA ALA A 87 -12.19 10.18 -5.81
C ALA A 87 -10.91 10.55 -5.06
N TRP A 88 -10.13 9.54 -4.64
CA TRP A 88 -8.85 9.75 -3.97
C TRP A 88 -7.81 10.43 -4.88
N GLN A 89 -7.72 10.07 -6.16
CA GLN A 89 -6.84 10.74 -7.13
C GLN A 89 -7.19 12.23 -7.30
N HIS A 90 -8.48 12.58 -7.36
CA HIS A 90 -8.90 13.99 -7.45
C HIS A 90 -8.54 14.76 -6.18
N TRP A 91 -8.81 14.16 -5.01
CA TRP A 91 -8.41 14.75 -3.74
C TRP A 91 -6.89 14.97 -3.67
N ARG A 92 -6.11 13.97 -4.09
CA ARG A 92 -4.64 14.01 -4.10
C ARG A 92 -4.10 15.09 -5.03
N ALA A 93 -4.67 15.22 -6.23
CA ALA A 93 -4.29 16.26 -7.19
C ALA A 93 -4.48 17.67 -6.60
N ALA A 94 -5.54 17.88 -5.81
CA ALA A 94 -5.79 19.16 -5.14
C ALA A 94 -4.77 19.51 -4.03
N GLN A 95 -4.01 18.55 -3.53
CA GLN A 95 -2.97 18.78 -2.50
C GLN A 95 -1.57 19.04 -3.09
N GLY A 96 -1.38 18.87 -4.40
CA GLY A 96 -0.10 19.11 -5.06
C GLY A 96 0.96 18.04 -4.83
N SER A 97 2.22 18.41 -5.05
CA SER A 97 3.37 17.49 -5.09
C SER A 97 3.68 16.80 -3.77
N ALA A 98 3.33 17.43 -2.64
CA ALA A 98 3.53 16.90 -1.29
C ALA A 98 2.75 15.60 -1.04
N CYS A 99 1.64 15.38 -1.74
CA CYS A 99 0.85 14.15 -1.64
C CYS A 99 1.06 13.21 -2.84
N GLY A 100 2.07 13.47 -3.68
CA GLY A 100 2.31 12.70 -4.90
C GLY A 100 2.92 11.32 -4.61
N ARG A 101 2.81 10.41 -5.58
CA ARG A 101 3.35 9.04 -5.49
C ARG A 101 4.85 9.00 -5.19
N ARG A 102 5.62 9.99 -5.65
CA ARG A 102 7.06 10.11 -5.35
C ARG A 102 7.29 10.41 -3.86
N ALA A 103 6.54 11.35 -3.30
CA ALA A 103 6.65 11.72 -1.90
C ALA A 103 6.14 10.59 -0.98
N ALA A 104 5.12 9.84 -1.42
CA ALA A 104 4.69 8.61 -0.75
C ALA A 104 5.83 7.57 -0.67
N TRP A 105 6.58 7.38 -1.75
CA TRP A 105 7.74 6.49 -1.75
C TRP A 105 8.86 6.97 -0.82
N GLN A 106 9.19 8.27 -0.88
CA GLN A 106 10.19 8.85 0.02
C GLN A 106 9.82 8.65 1.49
N ARG A 107 8.52 8.69 1.82
CA ARG A 107 8.05 8.43 3.18
C ARG A 107 8.24 6.97 3.60
N ILE A 108 8.03 6.02 2.69
CA ILE A 108 8.31 4.59 2.94
C ILE A 108 9.81 4.38 3.18
N GLU A 109 10.68 4.99 2.37
CA GLU A 109 12.12 4.90 2.57
C GLU A 109 12.55 5.45 3.94
N GLN A 110 11.96 6.58 4.36
CA GLN A 110 12.26 7.19 5.66
C GLN A 110 11.82 6.35 6.85
N GLU A 111 10.66 5.70 6.78
CA GLU A 111 10.07 4.99 7.93
C GLU A 111 10.39 3.49 7.97
N LEU A 112 10.68 2.86 6.82
CA LEU A 112 10.85 1.42 6.66
C LEU A 112 12.19 1.03 6.01
N GLY A 113 13.03 2.00 5.61
CA GLY A 113 14.19 1.81 4.73
C GLY A 113 15.15 0.69 5.15
N ASP A 114 15.37 0.50 6.46
CA ASP A 114 16.27 -0.55 6.97
C ASP A 114 15.80 -1.98 6.63
N GLY A 115 14.52 -2.16 6.31
CA GLY A 115 13.92 -3.45 5.95
C GLY A 115 13.71 -3.68 4.46
N ILE A 116 13.93 -2.67 3.61
CA ILE A 116 13.64 -2.73 2.18
C ILE A 116 14.95 -2.82 1.39
N VAL A 117 15.11 -3.92 0.64
CA VAL A 117 16.26 -4.14 -0.25
C VAL A 117 16.05 -3.42 -1.58
N GLN A 118 14.84 -3.50 -2.13
CA GLN A 118 14.54 -2.94 -3.45
C GLN A 118 13.04 -2.64 -3.61
N ARG A 119 12.71 -1.60 -4.38
CA ARG A 119 11.37 -1.40 -4.94
C ARG A 119 11.21 -2.14 -6.25
N LEU A 120 10.13 -2.92 -6.37
CA LEU A 120 9.82 -3.67 -7.57
C LEU A 120 8.95 -2.86 -8.54
N THR A 121 7.93 -2.13 -8.04
CA THR A 121 7.04 -1.25 -8.84
C THR A 121 6.42 -0.10 -8.04
#